data_AF-A0A351FIP3-F1
#
_entry.id   AF-A0A351FIP3-F1
#
_cell.length_a   1.000
_cell.length_b   1.000
_cell.length_c   1.000
_cell.angle_alpha   90.00
_cell.angle_beta   90.00
_cell.angle_gamma   90.00
#
_symmetry.space_group_name_H-M   'P 1'
#
loop_
_entity.id
_entity.type
_entity.pdbx_description
1 polymer ?
#
loop_
_entity_poly.entity_id
_entity_poly.type
_entity_poly.pdbx_seq_one_letter_code
_entity_poly.pdbx_strand_id
1 'polypeptide(L)' 'MIPSVDTAIDGSYSIARPLFMYTAMPPEGAVGVYMDWILSEEGQCIILEKGYAPVTDVTCV' A
#
# COMPACT_ATOMS: atom_id res chain seq x y z
N MET A 1 8.75 0.66 -21.55
CA MET A 1 8.35 0.49 -20.14
C MET A 1 8.87 1.69 -19.39
N ILE A 2 7.99 2.46 -18.75
CA ILE A 2 8.31 3.73 -18.08
C ILE A 2 8.03 3.52 -16.59
N PRO A 3 8.96 3.86 -15.67
CA PRO A 3 8.67 3.78 -14.25
C PRO A 3 7.59 4.80 -13.86
N SER A 4 6.45 4.30 -13.38
CA SER A 4 5.34 5.08 -12.83
C SER A 4 4.61 4.29 -11.74
N VAL A 5 3.76 4.96 -10.97
CA VAL A 5 2.88 4.30 -9.99
C VAL A 5 1.99 3.27 -10.69
N ASP A 6 1.36 3.62 -11.81
CA ASP A 6 0.51 2.71 -12.58
C ASP A 6 1.24 1.44 -13.01
N THR A 7 2.45 1.58 -13.57
CA THR A 7 3.25 0.42 -14.02
C THR A 7 3.79 -0.43 -12.86
N ALA A 8 3.89 0.15 -11.66
CA ALA A 8 4.26 -0.58 -10.46
C ALA A 8 3.07 -1.38 -9.90
N ILE A 9 1.86 -0.81 -9.96
CA ILE A 9 0.62 -1.44 -9.50
C ILE A 9 0.20 -2.58 -10.45
N ASP A 10 0.27 -2.37 -11.78
CA ASP A 10 -0.12 -3.38 -12.77
C ASP A 10 0.93 -4.49 -12.98
N GLY A 11 2.12 -4.35 -12.39
CA GLY A 11 3.22 -5.31 -12.46
C GLY A 11 4.00 -5.30 -13.78
N SER A 12 3.70 -4.40 -14.71
CA SER A 12 4.44 -4.26 -15.97
C SER A 12 5.86 -3.72 -15.76
N TYR A 13 6.10 -2.96 -14.68
CA TYR A 13 7.43 -2.58 -14.23
C TYR A 13 8.05 -3.67 -13.33
N SER A 14 8.82 -4.57 -13.94
CA SER A 14 9.35 -5.79 -13.29
C SER A 14 10.33 -5.58 -12.13
N ILE A 15 10.79 -4.35 -11.90
CA ILE A 15 11.66 -3.99 -10.76
C ILE A 15 10.83 -3.62 -9.53
N ALA A 16 9.54 -3.27 -9.70
CA ALA A 16 8.63 -3.04 -8.58
C ALA A 16 8.51 -4.32 -7.74
N ARG A 17 8.43 -4.14 -6.43
CA ARG A 17 8.22 -5.25 -5.48
C ARG A 17 7.15 -4.86 -4.47
N PRO A 18 6.25 -5.79 -4.11
CA PRO A 18 5.29 -5.56 -3.05
C PRO A 18 6.00 -5.41 -1.70
N LEU A 19 5.44 -4.58 -0.83
CA LEU A 19 5.83 -4.45 0.56
C LEU A 19 4.77 -5.13 1.43
N PHE A 20 5.18 -6.10 2.24
CA PHE A 20 4.27 -6.85 3.08
C PHE A 20 4.51 -6.55 4.55
N MET A 21 3.43 -6.52 5.33
CA MET A 21 3.45 -6.56 6.78
C MET A 21 2.90 -7.91 7.22
N TYR A 22 3.62 -8.59 8.11
CA TYR A 22 3.25 -9.93 8.58
C TYR A 22 2.81 -9.90 10.03
N THR A 23 1.76 -10.67 10.34
CA THR A 23 1.35 -10.99 11.71
C THR A 23 1.35 -12.50 11.89
N ALA A 24 1.75 -12.98 13.08
CA ALA A 24 1.82 -14.42 13.36
C ALA A 24 0.43 -15.08 13.46
N MET A 25 -0.59 -14.28 13.77
CA MET A 25 -2.00 -14.67 13.89
C MET A 25 -2.86 -13.55 13.26
N PRO A 26 -4.17 -13.77 13.04
CA PRO A 26 -5.07 -12.69 12.67
C PRO A 26 -4.89 -11.47 13.59
N PRO A 27 -4.75 -10.25 13.04
CA PRO A 27 -4.44 -9.08 13.84
C PRO A 27 -5.64 -8.70 14.70
N GLU A 28 -5.43 -8.61 16.01
CA GLU A 28 -6.45 -8.25 17.01
C GLU A 28 -6.02 -7.03 17.82
N GLY A 29 -6.97 -6.42 18.53
CA GLY A 29 -6.72 -5.25 19.38
C GLY A 29 -6.05 -4.11 18.64
N ALA A 30 -5.01 -3.52 19.24
CA ALA A 30 -4.28 -2.39 18.65
C ALA A 30 -3.61 -2.74 17.31
N VAL A 31 -3.18 -3.99 17.12
CA VAL A 31 -2.56 -4.43 15.86
C VAL A 31 -3.61 -4.50 14.75
N GLY A 32 -4.81 -5.03 15.05
CA GLY A 32 -5.95 -5.02 14.12
C GLY A 32 -6.31 -3.62 13.68
N VAL A 33 -6.49 -2.71 14.64
CA VAL A 33 -6.80 -1.30 14.38
C VAL A 33 -5.75 -0.64 13.48
N TYR A 34 -4.46 -0.94 13.69
CA TYR A 34 -3.40 -0.42 12.84
C TYR A 34 -3.43 -1.03 11.43
N MET A 35 -3.67 -2.34 11.30
CA MET A 35 -3.77 -3.00 10.00
C MET A 35 -4.96 -2.47 9.19
N ASP A 36 -6.08 -2.19 9.85
CA ASP A 36 -7.24 -1.57 9.22
C ASP A 36 -6.93 -0.12 8.80
N TRP A 37 -6.24 0.65 9.64
CA TRP A 37 -5.84 2.03 9.33
C TRP A 37 -4.84 2.10 8.18
N ILE A 38 -3.80 1.27 8.17
CA ILE A 38 -2.77 1.34 7.10
C ILE A 38 -3.35 0.91 5.74
N LEU A 39 -4.35 0.04 5.73
CA LEU A 39 -5.08 -0.36 4.52
C LEU A 39 -6.22 0.60 4.14
N SER A 40 -6.55 1.56 5.00
CA SER A 40 -7.56 2.58 4.72
C SER A 40 -7.08 3.59 3.67
N GLU A 41 -8.02 4.34 3.09
CA GLU A 41 -7.71 5.40 2.12
C GLU A 41 -6.72 6.43 2.69
N GLU A 42 -6.86 6.81 3.96
CA GLU A 42 -5.93 7.73 4.64
C GLU A 42 -4.50 7.17 4.65
N GLY A 43 -4.32 5.92 5.09
CA GLY A 43 -3.02 5.26 5.17
C GLY A 43 -2.37 5.10 3.79
N GLN A 44 -3.16 4.73 2.79
CA GLN A 44 -2.70 4.57 1.42
C GLN A 44 -2.34 5.92 0.76
N CYS A 45 -3.08 7.00 1.05
CA CYS A 45 -2.74 8.35 0.59
C CYS A 45 -1.43 8.86 1.17
N ILE A 46 -1.18 8.61 2.46
CA ILE A 46 0.11 8.95 3.07
C ILE A 46 1.26 8.24 2.34
N ILE A 47 1.12 6.95 2.03
CA ILE A 47 2.13 6.18 1.31
C ILE A 47 2.36 6.75 -0.11
N LEU A 48 1.29 7.12 -0.81
CA LEU A 48 1.37 7.79 -2.12
C LEU A 48 2.13 9.12 -2.05
N GLU A 49 1.83 9.97 -1.07
CA GLU A 49 2.55 11.23 -0.85
C GLU A 49 4.04 11.03 -0.54
N LYS A 50 4.40 9.91 0.10
CA LYS A 50 5.81 9.55 0.35
C LYS A 50 6.51 8.94 -0.86
N GLY A 51 5.81 8.77 -1.99
CA GLY A 51 6.38 8.28 -3.25
C GLY A 51 6.36 6.75 -3.41
N TYR A 52 5.55 6.06 -2.60
CA TYR A 52 5.29 4.64 -2.76
C TYR A 52 4.01 4.41 -3.57
N ALA A 53 3.91 3.25 -4.21
CA ALA A 53 2.67 2.83 -4.87
C ALA A 53 1.68 2.29 -3.82
N PRO A 54 0.44 2.79 -3.76
CA PRO A 54 -0.60 2.25 -2.89
C PRO A 54 -1.05 0.86 -3.38
N VAL A 55 -1.57 0.05 -2.46
CA VAL A 55 -2.05 -1.32 -2.73
C VAL A 55 -3.43 -1.30 -3.40
N THR A 56 -4.20 -0.24 -3.19
CA THR A 56 -5.51 0.00 -3.79
C THR A 56 -5.50 1.33 -4.53
N ASP A 57 -6.36 1.49 -5.53
CA ASP A 57 -6.60 2.80 -6.14
C ASP A 57 -7.17 3.75 -5.09
N VAL A 58 -6.55 4.91 -4.93
CA VAL A 58 -6.94 5.93 -3.95
C VAL A 58 -7.19 7.27 -4.61
N THR A 59 -8.17 8.02 -4.08
CA THR A 59 -8.42 9.40 -4.49
C THR A 59 -8.04 10.32 -3.35
N CYS A 60 -6.78 10.72 -3.31
CA CYS A 60 -6.28 11.63 -2.28
C CYS A 60 -6.78 13.05 -2.57
N VAL A 61 -7.58 13.58 -1.65
CA VAL A 61 -8.16 14.93 -1.69
C VAL A 61 -7.21 15.99 -1.16
#